data_AF-A0A353CE40-F1
#
_entry.id   AF-A0A353CE40-F1
#
_cell.length_a   1.000
_cell.length_b   1.000
_cell.length_c   1.000
_cell.angle_alpha   90.00
_cell.angle_beta   90.00
_cell.angle_gamma   90.00
#
_symmetry.space_group_name_H-M   'P 1'
#
loop_
_entity.id
_entity.type
_entity.pdbx_description
1 polymer ?
#
loop_
_entity_poly.entity_id
_entity_poly.type
_entity_poly.pdbx_seq_one_letter_code
_entity_poly.pdbx_strand_id
1 'polypeptide(L)' 'MCIELMLNAVNLTFVAFSRYYADTTAQLFVFMVMAVAACEAAVGLGIMIAFFRNRISIDVDDASILKN' A
#
# COMPACT_ATOMS: atom_id res chain seq x y z
N MET A 1 -7.21 0.20 1.48
CA MET A 1 -7.50 -1.26 1.60
C MET A 1 -7.20 -2.07 0.35
N CYS A 2 -7.60 -1.66 -0.86
CA CYS A 2 -7.28 -2.43 -2.08
C CYS A 2 -5.77 -2.51 -2.35
N ILE A 3 -5.02 -1.44 -2.06
CA ILE A 3 -3.56 -1.38 -2.27
C ILE A 3 -2.84 -2.37 -1.36
N GLU A 4 -3.27 -2.48 -0.12
CA GLU A 4 -2.72 -3.34 0.92
C GLU A 4 -2.94 -4.82 0.57
N LEU A 5 -4.12 -5.14 0.01
CA LEU A 5 -4.41 -6.47 -0.55
C LEU A 5 -3.51 -6.78 -1.75
N MET A 6 -3.27 -5.81 -2.64
CA MET A 6 -2.35 -5.98 -3.78
C MET A 6 -0.91 -6.21 -3.31
N LEU A 7 -0.42 -5.45 -2.34
CA LEU A 7 0.92 -5.63 -1.77
C LEU A 7 1.06 -6.99 -1.08
N ASN A 8 0.01 -7.48 -0.41
CA ASN A 8 0.02 -8.81 0.19
C ASN A 8 0.02 -9.93 -0.89
N ALA A 9 -0.72 -9.76 -1.98
CA ALA A 9 -0.68 -10.69 -3.11
C ALA A 9 0.72 -10.79 -3.74
N VAL A 10 1.43 -9.66 -3.84
CA VAL A 10 2.84 -9.63 -4.27
C VAL A 10 3.74 -10.37 -3.27
N ASN A 11 3.56 -10.19 -1.96
CA ASN A 11 4.29 -10.95 -0.94
C ASN A 11 4.06 -12.45 -1.05
N LEU A 12 2.82 -12.89 -1.27
CA LEU A 12 2.50 -14.30 -1.47
C LEU A 12 3.24 -14.87 -2.69
N THR A 13 3.34 -14.10 -3.76
CA THR A 13 4.08 -14.46 -4.98
C THR A 13 5.58 -14.62 -4.71
N PHE A 14 6.19 -13.70 -3.94
CA PHE A 14 7.59 -13.81 -3.54
C PHE A 14 7.85 -15.05 -2.67
N VAL A 15 6.97 -15.35 -1.72
CA VAL A 15 7.10 -16.56 -0.89
C VAL A 15 6.98 -17.83 -1.74
N ALA A 16 6.03 -17.85 -2.69
CA ALA A 16 5.85 -18.98 -3.60
C ALA A 16 7.11 -19.22 -4.46
N PHE A 17 7.68 -18.17 -5.04
CA PHE A 17 8.91 -18.30 -5.84
C PHE A 17 10.15 -18.61 -5.00
N SER A 18 10.26 -18.04 -3.80
CA SER A 18 11.32 -18.41 -2.85
C SER A 18 11.34 -19.92 -2.61
N ARG A 19 10.17 -20.51 -2.39
CA ARG A 19 10.03 -21.96 -2.23
C ARG A 19 10.30 -22.73 -3.52
N TYR A 20 9.83 -22.26 -4.67
CA TYR A 20 10.00 -22.95 -5.95
C TYR A 20 11.47 -23.04 -6.39
N TYR A 21 12.24 -21.96 -6.22
CA TYR A 21 13.65 -21.90 -6.59
C TYR A 21 14.62 -22.30 -5.46
N ALA A 22 14.10 -22.63 -4.27
CA ALA A 22 14.89 -22.87 -3.05
C ALA A 22 15.87 -21.72 -2.73
N ASP A 23 15.48 -20.49 -3.05
CA ASP A 23 16.26 -19.27 -2.84
C ASP A 23 15.58 -18.39 -1.78
N THR A 24 16.30 -18.08 -0.70
CA THR A 24 15.80 -17.27 0.41
C THR A 24 15.89 -15.77 0.15
N THR A 25 16.55 -15.34 -0.94
CA THR A 25 16.68 -13.92 -1.32
C THR A 25 15.32 -13.24 -1.49
N ALA A 26 14.33 -13.94 -2.05
CA ALA A 26 12.97 -13.41 -2.20
C ALA A 26 12.27 -13.14 -0.86
N GLN A 27 12.66 -13.80 0.24
CA GLN A 27 12.12 -13.48 1.58
C GLN A 27 12.58 -12.11 2.08
N LEU A 28 13.78 -11.66 1.70
CA LEU A 28 14.26 -10.31 2.04
C LEU A 28 13.39 -9.23 1.38
N PHE A 29 12.92 -9.47 0.16
CA PHE A 29 11.96 -8.59 -0.51
C PHE A 29 10.60 -8.56 0.17
N VAL A 30 10.11 -9.68 0.70
CA VAL A 30 8.85 -9.71 1.49
C VAL A 30 8.96 -8.77 2.70
N PHE A 31 10.08 -8.78 3.42
CA PHE A 31 10.31 -7.84 4.53
C PHE A 31 10.32 -6.38 4.07
N MET A 32 10.99 -6.08 2.96
CA MET A 32 11.02 -4.72 2.42
C MET A 32 9.63 -4.23 1.98
N VAL A 33 8.84 -5.08 1.32
CA VAL A 33 7.47 -4.75 0.93
C VAL A 33 6.59 -4.52 2.16
N MET A 34 6.72 -5.32 3.21
CA MET A 34 5.98 -5.08 4.48
C MET A 34 6.35 -3.73 5.12
N ALA A 35 7.63 -3.36 5.10
CA ALA A 35 8.07 -2.05 5.60
C ALA A 35 7.47 -0.90 4.77
N VAL A 36 7.50 -1.01 3.45
CA VAL A 36 6.89 -0.01 2.54
C VAL A 36 5.37 0.06 2.76
N ALA A 37 4.68 -1.07 2.89
CA ALA A 37 3.24 -1.13 3.14
C ALA A 37 2.87 -0.44 4.47
N ALA A 38 3.68 -0.63 5.53
CA ALA A 38 3.46 0.05 6.80
C ALA A 38 3.65 1.58 6.67
N CYS A 39 4.68 2.03 5.95
CA CYS A 39 4.91 3.44 5.70
C CYS A 39 3.81 4.07 4.85
N GLU A 40 3.39 3.41 3.77
CA GLU A 40 2.33 3.87 2.86
C GLU A 40 1.00 3.98 3.58
N ALA A 41 0.60 2.97 4.37
CA ALA A 41 -0.63 3.02 5.14
C ALA A 41 -0.65 4.17 6.16
N ALA A 42 0.48 4.44 6.84
CA ALA A 42 0.59 5.54 7.78
C ALA A 42 0.44 6.91 7.09
N VAL A 43 1.11 7.11 5.95
CA VAL A 43 1.04 8.35 5.18
C VAL A 43 -0.35 8.52 4.54
N GLY A 44 -0.87 7.47 3.91
CA GLY A 44 -2.17 7.47 3.24
C GLY A 44 -3.30 7.80 4.21
N LEU A 45 -3.32 7.19 5.39
CA LEU A 45 -4.30 7.52 6.43
C LEU A 45 -4.12 8.95 6.94
N GLY A 46 -2.88 9.42 7.13
CA GLY A 46 -2.59 10.80 7.52
C GLY A 46 -3.16 11.82 6.53
N ILE A 47 -2.99 11.57 5.23
CA ILE A 47 -3.56 12.38 4.16
C ILE A 47 -5.09 12.31 4.19
N MET A 48 -5.67 11.12 4.36
CA MET A 48 -7.12 10.94 4.37
C MET A 48 -7.79 11.68 5.54
N ILE A 49 -7.18 11.66 6.73
CA ILE A 49 -7.63 12.44 7.89
C ILE A 49 -7.53 13.95 7.61
N ALA A 50 -6.40 14.41 7.04
CA ALA A 50 -6.23 15.81 6.70
C ALA A 50 -7.25 16.29 5.66
N PHE A 51 -7.57 15.45 4.68
CA PHE A 51 -8.59 15.72 3.67
C PHE A 51 -9.99 15.78 4.30
N PHE A 52 -10.34 14.78 5.12
CA PHE A 52 -11.64 14.73 5.80
C PHE A 52 -11.86 15.95 6.71
N ARG A 53 -10.83 16.45 7.38
CA ARG A 53 -10.92 17.68 8.19
C ARG A 53 -11.30 18.93 7.38
N ASN A 54 -10.94 18.97 6.09
CA ASN A 54 -11.17 20.13 5.23
C ASN A 54 -12.45 20.01 4.37
N ARG A 55 -12.89 18.79 4.06
CA ARG A 55 -14.02 18.52 3.15
C ARG A 55 -15.20 17.82 3.83
N ILE A 56 -15.02 17.24 5.01
CA ILE A 56 -16.01 16.41 5.74
C ILE A 56 -16.56 15.29 4.83
N SER A 57 -15.73 14.83 3.89
CA SER A 57 -16.02 13.83 2.88
C SER A 57 -14.77 12.98 2.66
N ILE A 58 -14.98 11.72 2.32
CA ILE A 58 -13.92 10.77 1.92
C ILE A 58 -14.00 10.44 0.43
N ASP A 59 -14.89 11.09 -0.31
CA ASP A 59 -15.00 10.92 -1.75
C ASP A 59 -13.75 11.52 -2.43
N VAL A 60 -13.15 10.73 -3.32
CA VAL A 60 -11.95 11.13 -4.06
C VAL A 60 -12.32 12.15 -5.15
N ASP A 61 -13.56 12.16 -5.65
CA ASP A 61 -14.02 13.10 -6.67
C ASP A 61 -14.06 14.56 -6.14
N ASP A 62 -14.16 14.74 -4.83
CA ASP A 62 -14.08 16.05 -4.16
C ASP A 62 -12.66 16.66 -4.21
N ALA A 63 -11.64 15.87 -4.56
CA ALA A 63 -10.25 16.32 -4.73
C ALA A 63 -10.00 16.89 -6.14
N SER A 64 -10.94 17.66 -6.69
CA SER A 64 -10.95 18.13 -8.09
C SER A 64 -10.53 19.60 -8.30
N ILE A 65 -9.89 20.22 -7.31
CA ILE A 65 -9.51 21.65 -7.32
C ILE A 65 -8.62 22.10 -8.50
N LEU A 66 -7.99 21.16 -9.23
CA LEU A 66 -7.14 21.41 -10.39
C LEU A 66 -7.85 21.21 -11.74
N LYS A 67 -9.14 20.83 -11.75
CA LYS A 67 -9.92 20.79 -13.00
C LYS A 67 -10.25 22.21 -13.46
N ASN A 68 -9.94 22.50 -14.73
CA ASN A 68 -10.36 23.71 -15.43
C ASN A 68 -11.85 23.67 -15.77
#